data_AF-A0A7C9J4Z2-F1
#
_entry.id   AF-A0A7C9J4Z2-F1
#
_cell.length_a   1.000
_cell.length_b   1.000
_cell.length_c   1.000
_cell.angle_alpha   90.00
_cell.angle_beta   90.00
_cell.angle_gamma   90.00
#
_symmetry.space_group_name_H-M   'P 1'
#
loop_
_entity.id
_entity.type
_entity.pdbx_description
1 polymer ?
#
loop_
_entity_poly.entity_id
_entity_poly.type
_entity_poly.pdbx_seq_one_letter_code
_entity_poly.pdbx_strand_id
1 'polypeptide(L)'
;MNAAARLRWRVAGGVLTTAILVFGAAGFATAALDEPGVPMALVDTRTTETVRDEYLLYAQRFVLVDRSGPAVTIHVQHGAGDRVIIERETTWARDRPDQSQSWDGQTLVIDSGGCMGCSVSYRITVPEHTEVVRR
;
A
#
# COMPACT_ATOMS: atom_id res chain seq x y z
N MET A 1 38.77 14.54 -64.73
CA MET A 1 38.22 15.17 -63.51
C MET A 1 39.12 16.31 -63.03
N ASN A 2 38.57 17.53 -63.01
CA ASN A 2 39.28 18.76 -62.63
C ASN A 2 39.69 18.74 -61.15
N ALA A 3 40.83 19.33 -60.81
CA ALA A 3 41.37 19.36 -59.44
C ALA A 3 40.38 19.92 -58.41
N ALA A 4 39.60 20.94 -58.80
CA ALA A 4 38.54 21.53 -57.98
C ALA A 4 37.43 20.52 -57.61
N ALA A 5 37.08 19.60 -58.51
CA ALA A 5 36.06 18.58 -58.23
C ALA A 5 36.56 17.53 -57.23
N ARG A 6 37.85 17.18 -57.28
CA ARG A 6 38.48 16.28 -56.29
C ARG A 6 38.60 16.93 -54.90
N LEU A 7 38.93 18.22 -54.85
CA LEU A 7 38.98 18.97 -53.59
C LEU A 7 37.59 19.06 -52.93
N ARG A 8 36.55 19.39 -53.71
CA ARG A 8 35.16 19.45 -53.22
C ARG A 8 34.69 18.11 -52.66
N TRP A 9 35.04 17.00 -53.31
CA TRP A 9 34.70 15.66 -52.82
C TRP A 9 35.38 15.32 -51.49
N ARG A 10 36.65 15.67 -51.33
CA ARG A 10 37.39 15.43 -50.07
C ARG A 10 36.84 16.27 -48.92
N VAL A 11 36.50 17.53 -49.18
CA VAL A 11 35.90 18.42 -48.17
C VAL A 11 34.50 17.93 -47.79
N ALA A 12 33.66 17.57 -48.76
CA ALA A 12 32.32 17.05 -48.49
C ALA A 12 32.36 15.73 -47.70
N GLY A 13 33.25 14.79 -48.08
CA GLY A 13 33.44 13.54 -47.34
C GLY A 13 33.98 13.76 -45.93
N GLY A 14 34.91 14.69 -45.75
CA GLY A 14 35.43 15.07 -44.43
C GLY A 14 34.33 15.66 -43.54
N VAL A 15 33.56 16.62 -44.05
CA VAL A 15 32.45 17.24 -43.32
C VAL A 15 31.38 16.22 -42.93
N LEU A 16 31.02 15.31 -43.84
CA LEU A 16 30.06 14.23 -43.55
C LEU A 16 30.56 13.32 -42.42
N THR A 17 31.84 12.94 -42.45
CA THR A 17 32.45 12.07 -41.44
C THR A 17 32.46 12.75 -40.07
N THR A 18 32.83 14.03 -40.01
CA THR A 18 32.81 14.81 -38.77
C THR A 18 31.39 14.96 -38.24
N ALA A 19 30.40 15.23 -39.11
CA ALA A 19 29.00 15.34 -38.70
C ALA A 19 28.49 14.02 -38.09
N ILE A 20 28.76 12.88 -38.73
CA ILE A 20 28.35 11.56 -38.22
C ILE A 20 28.99 11.27 -36.86
N LEU A 21 30.27 11.60 -36.68
CA LEU A 21 30.95 11.40 -35.40
C LEU A 21 30.36 12.27 -34.28
N VAL A 22 30.07 13.55 -34.57
CA VAL A 22 29.47 14.48 -33.60
C VAL A 22 28.05 14.07 -33.23
N PHE A 23 27.18 13.80 -34.22
CA PHE A 23 25.80 13.39 -33.96
C PHE A 23 25.72 12.00 -33.31
N GLY A 24 26.59 11.07 -33.71
CA GLY A 24 26.70 9.76 -33.07
C GLY A 24 27.10 9.88 -31.60
N ALA A 25 28.17 10.61 -31.29
CA ALA A 25 28.63 10.83 -29.92
C ALA A 25 27.58 11.53 -29.05
N ALA A 26 26.89 12.54 -29.59
CA ALA A 26 25.79 13.21 -28.90
C ALA A 26 24.63 12.25 -28.60
N GLY A 27 24.25 11.39 -29.55
CA GLY A 27 23.19 10.38 -29.37
C GLY A 27 23.54 9.34 -28.30
N PHE A 28 24.79 8.88 -28.24
CA PHE A 28 25.26 7.98 -27.17
C PHE A 28 25.28 8.67 -25.80
N ALA A 29 25.70 9.94 -25.73
CA ALA A 29 25.68 10.70 -24.49
C ALA A 29 24.25 10.91 -23.95
N THR A 30 23.27 11.16 -24.83
CA THR A 30 21.86 11.28 -24.42
C THR A 30 21.25 9.94 -24.04
N ALA A 31 21.61 8.84 -24.70
CA ALA A 31 21.11 7.51 -24.36
C ALA A 31 21.66 6.99 -23.01
N ALA A 32 22.90 7.36 -22.66
CA ALA A 32 23.48 7.06 -21.35
C ALA A 32 22.84 7.85 -20.20
N LEU A 33 22.21 8.99 -20.49
CA LEU A 33 21.45 9.77 -19.50
C LEU A 33 20.01 9.27 -19.34
N ASP A 34 19.55 8.39 -20.23
CA ASP A 34 18.23 7.76 -20.19
C ASP A 34 18.27 6.40 -19.47
N GLU A 35 19.39 6.08 -18.79
CA GLU A 35 19.42 4.98 -17.83
C GLU A 35 18.34 5.24 -16.78
N PRO A 36 17.43 4.28 -16.53
CA PRO A 36 16.39 4.45 -15.53
C PRO A 36 17.09 4.75 -14.20
N GLY A 37 16.82 5.95 -13.68
CA GLY A 37 17.45 6.44 -12.46
C GLY A 37 17.44 5.37 -11.37
N VAL A 38 18.55 5.28 -10.64
CA VAL A 38 18.79 4.35 -9.52
C VAL A 38 17.46 4.00 -8.85
N PRO A 39 17.09 2.70 -8.71
CA PRO A 39 15.83 2.34 -8.07
C PRO A 39 15.83 3.02 -6.71
N MET A 40 15.01 4.06 -6.56
CA MET A 40 14.80 4.68 -5.27
C MET A 40 14.20 3.57 -4.43
N ALA A 41 15.01 3.02 -3.51
CA ALA A 41 14.53 2.08 -2.53
C ALA A 41 13.27 2.70 -1.92
N LEU A 42 12.14 1.97 -1.86
CA LEU A 42 10.98 2.46 -1.13
C LEU A 42 11.43 2.68 0.33
N VAL A 43 11.74 3.92 0.68
CA VAL A 43 12.35 4.30 1.97
C VAL A 43 11.31 4.21 3.08
N ASP A 44 10.03 4.40 2.74
CA ASP A 44 8.92 4.35 3.67
C ASP A 44 7.65 3.91 2.93
N THR A 45 7.25 2.66 3.15
CA THR A 45 5.92 2.19 2.76
C THR A 45 4.99 2.40 3.93
N ARG A 46 3.80 2.92 3.69
CA ARG A 46 2.70 2.92 4.66
C ARG A 46 1.49 2.30 3.98
N THR A 47 1.03 1.19 4.50
CA THR A 47 -0.14 0.46 4.00
C THR A 47 -1.25 0.57 5.02
N THR A 48 -2.44 0.94 4.56
CA THR A 48 -3.67 0.91 5.34
C THR A 48 -4.62 -0.09 4.72
N GLU A 49 -5.17 -0.99 5.52
CA GLU A 49 -6.18 -1.96 5.14
C GLU A 49 -7.42 -1.77 5.99
N THR A 50 -8.57 -1.72 5.32
CA THR A 50 -9.88 -1.68 5.96
C THR A 50 -10.62 -2.98 5.64
N VAL A 51 -11.00 -3.73 6.67
CA VAL A 51 -11.82 -4.94 6.57
C VAL A 51 -13.16 -4.64 7.21
N ARG A 52 -14.24 -5.06 6.55
CA ARG A 52 -15.61 -4.90 7.06
C ARG A 52 -16.34 -6.23 6.95
N ASP A 53 -16.70 -6.77 8.10
CA ASP A 53 -17.46 -8.01 8.20
C ASP A 53 -18.86 -7.72 8.75
N GLU A 54 -19.87 -8.38 8.19
CA GLU A 54 -21.26 -8.21 8.60
C GLU A 54 -21.88 -9.56 8.95
N TYR A 55 -22.38 -9.68 10.18
CA TYR A 55 -22.96 -10.91 10.70
C TYR A 55 -24.38 -10.66 11.19
N LEU A 56 -25.30 -11.60 10.94
CA LEU A 56 -26.59 -11.61 11.61
C LEU A 56 -26.39 -12.02 13.07
N LEU A 57 -27.02 -11.28 13.99
CA LEU A 57 -26.99 -11.59 15.41
C LEU A 57 -28.37 -12.07 15.86
N TYR A 58 -28.49 -13.37 16.13
CA TYR A 58 -29.73 -13.97 16.61
C TYR A 58 -29.88 -13.93 18.15
N ALA A 59 -28.84 -13.47 18.86
CA ALA A 59 -28.82 -13.35 20.31
C ALA A 59 -29.05 -11.89 20.76
N GLN A 60 -29.67 -11.69 21.92
CA GLN A 60 -29.84 -10.36 22.50
C GLN A 60 -28.55 -9.79 23.15
N ARG A 61 -27.48 -10.58 23.17
CA ARG A 61 -26.23 -10.23 23.84
C ARG A 61 -25.07 -10.43 22.89
N PHE A 62 -24.21 -9.43 22.80
CA PHE A 62 -22.92 -9.46 22.13
C PHE A 62 -21.81 -9.51 23.18
N VAL A 63 -20.90 -10.49 23.06
CA VAL A 63 -19.77 -10.63 23.98
C VAL A 63 -18.49 -10.25 23.25
N LEU A 64 -17.78 -9.25 23.77
CA LEU A 64 -16.45 -8.87 23.31
C LEU A 64 -15.42 -9.43 24.28
N VAL A 65 -14.58 -10.34 23.79
CA VAL A 65 -13.39 -10.82 24.52
C VAL A 65 -12.18 -10.11 23.94
N ASP A 66 -11.63 -9.19 24.72
CA ASP A 66 -10.51 -8.36 24.30
C ASP A 66 -9.20 -8.94 24.81
N ARG A 67 -8.46 -9.61 23.91
CA ARG A 67 -7.09 -10.09 24.17
C ARG A 67 -6.05 -9.23 23.46
N SER A 68 -6.44 -8.05 22.99
CA SER A 68 -5.55 -7.18 22.24
C SER A 68 -4.51 -6.49 23.14
N GLY A 69 -3.38 -6.13 22.55
CA GLY A 69 -2.40 -5.28 23.21
C GLY A 69 -2.91 -3.84 23.42
N PRO A 70 -2.27 -3.05 24.31
CA PRO A 70 -2.72 -1.70 24.69
C PRO A 70 -2.74 -0.67 23.54
N ALA A 71 -2.19 -1.02 22.38
CA ALA A 71 -2.15 -0.18 21.18
C ALA A 71 -3.41 -0.28 20.31
N VAL A 72 -4.36 -1.18 20.64
CA VAL A 72 -5.57 -1.41 19.84
C VAL A 72 -6.74 -0.63 20.41
N THR A 73 -7.35 0.21 19.57
CA THR A 73 -8.52 1.00 19.96
C THR A 73 -9.79 0.29 19.48
N ILE A 74 -10.67 -0.08 20.40
CA ILE A 74 -11.96 -0.71 20.07
C ILE A 74 -13.08 0.23 20.47
N HIS A 75 -13.93 0.59 19.52
CA HIS A 75 -15.15 1.37 19.77
C HIS A 75 -16.37 0.51 19.44
N VAL A 76 -17.27 0.38 20.41
CA VAL A 76 -18.54 -0.32 20.24
C VAL A 76 -19.66 0.73 20.28
N GLN A 77 -20.54 0.69 19.29
CA GLN A 77 -21.68 1.59 19.16
C GLN A 77 -22.94 0.83 18.79
N HIS A 78 -24.10 1.37 19.15
CA HIS A 78 -25.40 0.85 18.74
C HIS A 78 -25.81 1.45 17.39
N GLY A 79 -26.40 0.63 16.52
CA GLY A 79 -26.86 1.04 15.20
C GLY A 79 -28.26 0.52 14.87
N ALA A 80 -28.91 1.19 13.92
CA ALA A 80 -30.21 0.79 13.40
C ALA A 80 -30.03 -0.39 12.43
N GLY A 81 -30.32 -1.61 12.89
CA GLY A 81 -30.19 -2.82 12.09
C GLY A 81 -30.27 -4.09 12.94
N ASP A 82 -30.23 -5.25 12.29
CA ASP A 82 -30.22 -6.60 12.88
C ASP A 82 -28.84 -7.29 12.78
N ARG A 83 -27.86 -6.57 12.23
CA ARG A 83 -26.51 -7.07 11.97
C ARG A 83 -25.50 -6.45 12.91
N VAL A 84 -24.54 -7.27 13.30
CA VAL A 84 -23.28 -6.82 13.87
C VAL A 84 -22.34 -6.52 12.72
N ILE A 85 -21.84 -5.28 12.68
CA ILE A 85 -20.89 -4.81 11.68
C ILE A 85 -19.56 -4.61 12.39
N ILE A 86 -18.51 -5.27 11.92
CA ILE A 86 -17.17 -5.18 12.48
C ILE A 86 -16.28 -4.55 11.41
N GLU A 87 -15.92 -3.29 11.62
CA GLU A 87 -14.94 -2.59 10.79
C GLU A 87 -13.60 -2.59 11.50
N ARG A 88 -12.56 -3.03 10.81
CA ARG A 88 -11.17 -2.99 11.27
C ARG A 88 -10.34 -2.16 10.31
N GLU A 89 -9.65 -1.17 10.83
CA GLU A 89 -8.62 -0.44 10.10
C GLU A 89 -7.26 -0.77 10.69
N THR A 90 -6.35 -1.27 9.85
CA THR A 90 -4.97 -1.59 10.22
C THR A 90 -4.02 -0.76 9.36
N THR A 91 -3.05 -0.08 9.97
CA THR A 91 -2.01 0.65 9.26
C THR A 91 -0.63 0.19 9.71
N TRP A 92 0.23 -0.23 8.78
CA TRP A 92 1.59 -0.69 9.04
C TRP A 92 2.58 -0.15 8.02
N ALA A 93 3.87 -0.22 8.35
CA ALA A 93 4.93 0.27 7.46
C ALA A 93 5.66 -0.83 6.69
N ARG A 94 6.18 -1.84 7.40
CA ARG A 94 7.00 -2.92 6.81
C ARG A 94 6.20 -4.18 6.57
N ASP A 95 5.94 -4.91 7.65
CA ASP A 95 5.26 -6.20 7.60
C ASP A 95 3.82 -6.05 8.04
N ARG A 96 2.93 -6.77 7.35
CA ARG A 96 1.53 -6.86 7.76
C ARG A 96 1.49 -7.58 9.12
N PRO A 97 0.86 -6.99 10.14
CA PRO A 97 0.80 -7.61 11.46
C PRO A 97 -0.07 -8.87 11.43
N ASP A 98 0.37 -9.89 12.17
CA ASP A 98 -0.46 -11.06 12.42
C ASP A 98 -1.60 -10.66 13.37
N GLN A 99 -2.82 -10.89 12.92
CA GLN A 99 -4.05 -10.49 13.61
C GLN A 99 -5.05 -11.62 13.49
N SER A 100 -5.49 -12.12 14.64
CA SER A 100 -6.52 -13.13 14.71
C SER A 100 -7.83 -12.52 15.19
N GLN A 101 -8.90 -12.85 14.49
CA GLN A 101 -10.26 -12.49 14.83
C GLN A 101 -11.11 -13.73 14.63
N SER A 102 -11.90 -14.08 15.65
CA SER A 102 -12.85 -15.18 15.55
C SER A 102 -14.22 -14.76 16.04
N TRP A 103 -15.24 -15.22 15.31
CA TRP A 103 -16.65 -15.00 15.60
C TRP A 103 -17.36 -16.35 15.70
N ASP A 104 -18.09 -16.58 16.79
CA ASP A 104 -18.84 -17.82 17.03
C ASP A 104 -20.36 -17.68 16.87
N GLY A 105 -20.84 -16.50 16.43
CA GLY A 105 -22.27 -16.17 16.35
C GLY A 105 -22.77 -15.27 17.47
N GLN A 106 -22.01 -15.11 18.55
CA GLN A 106 -22.37 -14.24 19.69
C GLN A 106 -21.16 -13.52 20.30
N THR A 107 -20.02 -14.20 20.33
CA THR A 107 -18.76 -13.79 20.92
C THR A 107 -17.80 -13.39 19.82
N LEU A 108 -17.30 -12.17 19.90
CA LEU A 108 -16.16 -11.70 19.14
C LEU A 108 -14.91 -11.81 20.01
N VAL A 109 -13.94 -12.60 19.56
CA VAL A 109 -12.61 -12.65 20.16
C VAL A 109 -11.66 -11.89 19.25
N ILE A 110 -11.00 -10.87 19.82
CA ILE A 110 -9.96 -10.11 19.13
C ILE A 110 -8.63 -10.49 19.78
N ASP A 111 -7.75 -11.05 18.98
CA ASP A 111 -6.38 -11.39 19.35
C ASP A 111 -5.44 -10.75 18.34
N SER A 112 -5.21 -9.46 18.55
CA SER A 112 -4.16 -8.71 17.88
C SER A 112 -2.94 -8.71 18.80
N GLY A 113 -2.00 -9.60 18.48
CA GLY A 113 -0.70 -9.64 19.14
C GLY A 113 -0.05 -8.25 19.12
N GLY A 114 0.79 -7.98 20.12
CA GLY A 114 1.48 -6.70 20.24
C GLY A 114 2.23 -6.35 18.95
N CYS A 115 1.74 -5.35 18.24
CA CYS A 115 2.32 -4.92 16.98
C CYS A 115 3.15 -3.66 17.19
N MET A 116 4.47 -3.78 17.04
CA MET A 116 5.41 -2.67 17.16
C MET A 116 5.45 -1.89 15.82
N GLY A 117 4.90 -0.67 15.82
CA GLY A 117 4.91 0.20 14.63
C GLY A 117 3.74 0.00 13.67
N CYS A 118 2.62 -0.57 14.13
CA CYS A 118 1.34 -0.46 13.44
C CYS A 118 0.27 0.13 14.35
N SER A 119 -0.81 0.61 13.74
CA SER A 119 -2.03 1.03 14.43
C SER A 119 -3.18 0.14 14.00
N VAL A 120 -3.95 -0.34 14.97
CA VAL A 120 -5.16 -1.14 14.73
C VAL A 120 -6.33 -0.46 15.43
N SER A 121 -7.40 -0.22 14.70
CA SER A 121 -8.65 0.28 15.26
C SER A 121 -9.84 -0.56 14.82
N TYR A 122 -10.78 -0.74 15.72
CA TYR A 122 -12.03 -1.45 15.50
C TYR A 122 -13.21 -0.53 15.75
N ARG A 123 -14.15 -0.52 14.81
CA ARG A 123 -15.49 0.04 15.00
C ARG A 123 -16.49 -1.09 14.87
N ILE A 124 -17.12 -1.42 15.99
CA ILE A 124 -18.12 -2.48 16.09
C ILE A 124 -19.48 -1.81 16.24
N THR A 125 -20.37 -2.01 15.28
CA THR A 125 -21.77 -1.58 15.37
C THR A 125 -22.62 -2.78 15.73
N VAL A 126 -23.35 -2.71 16.83
CA VAL A 126 -24.30 -3.74 17.28
C VAL A 126 -25.74 -3.26 17.12
N PRO A 127 -26.73 -4.16 16.98
CA PRO A 127 -28.15 -3.79 16.96
C PRO A 127 -28.57 -3.01 18.22
N GLU A 128 -29.49 -2.06 18.07
CA GLU A 128 -29.90 -1.07 19.07
C GLU A 128 -30.30 -1.63 20.45
N HIS A 129 -30.83 -2.85 20.51
CA HIS A 129 -31.25 -3.50 21.75
C HIS A 129 -30.33 -4.63 22.20
N THR A 130 -29.08 -4.63 21.74
CA THR A 130 -28.08 -5.64 22.10
C THR A 130 -27.33 -5.25 23.37
N GLU A 131 -27.29 -6.15 24.34
CA GLU A 131 -26.44 -6.02 25.52
C GLU A 131 -24.98 -6.28 25.13
N VAL A 132 -24.08 -5.33 25.41
CA VAL A 132 -22.64 -5.47 25.15
C VAL A 132 -21.93 -5.87 26.44
N VAL A 133 -21.32 -7.06 26.44
CA VAL A 133 -20.53 -7.57 27.57
C VAL A 133 -19.07 -7.59 27.18
N ARG A 134 -18.23 -6.84 27.90
CA ARG A 134 -16.77 -6.82 27.68
C ARG A 134 -16.06 -7.69 28.71
N ARG A 135 -15.15 -8.55 28.25
CA ARG A 135 -14.36 -9.49 29.07
C ARG A 135 -12.88 -9.40 28.74
#